data_AF-A0A125QA27-F1
#
_entry.id   AF-A0A125QA27-F1
#
_cell.length_a   1.000
_cell.length_b   1.000
_cell.length_c   1.000
_cell.angle_alpha   90.00
_cell.angle_beta   90.00
_cell.angle_gamma   90.00
#
_symmetry.space_group_name_H-M   'P 1'
#
loop_
_entity.id
_entity.type
_entity.pdbx_description
1 polymer ?
#
loop_
_entity_poly.entity_id
_entity_poly.type
_entity_poly.pdbx_seq_one_letter_code
_entity_poly.pdbx_strand_id
1 'polypeptide(L)'
;MAIDNDIFFITSTPIGVASSWDYGAVTAMSGRPLPEAFLGDQQPILQGDQYRLWLRWFLEGLVSPIAIARNGALQRLDVFAAVLRRIEVMYPSADAVRRRDLTERITDHLFADVQRLRLDVKRDYADKATKVAMLAERDPPRCYICGFAFSNAAQDALINKPMRDDITRPKLVDVFRPRLVDRDVSIEIEHVVPVAHGGHGLDNLRLACGWCNKYKSSKISLYEASQVPSQVSGFKMGPHEIHELPHPFWTIRVLALRRRCQHPEGCVKTADDAEMFVSLVDWGGSPNPINLAIFCEHHDPMAGRRFYPASAVAKLWGERR
;
A
#
# COMPACT_ATOMS: atom_id res chain seq x y z
N MET A 1 -26.14 -21.82 -3.45
CA MET A 1 -26.12 -20.52 -4.16
C MET A 1 -24.72 -19.88 -4.16
N ALA A 2 -24.08 -19.59 -3.02
CA ALA A 2 -22.72 -19.00 -3.05
C ALA A 2 -21.67 -19.96 -3.63
N ILE A 3 -21.61 -21.21 -3.15
CA ILE A 3 -20.63 -22.20 -3.60
C ILE A 3 -20.81 -22.61 -5.08
N ASP A 4 -22.04 -22.62 -5.59
CA ASP A 4 -22.30 -22.96 -7.00
C ASP A 4 -21.74 -21.90 -7.95
N ASN A 5 -21.80 -20.63 -7.54
CA ASN A 5 -21.17 -19.53 -8.28
C ASN A 5 -19.65 -19.63 -8.25
N ASP A 6 -19.06 -20.00 -7.11
CA ASP A 6 -17.62 -20.22 -6.97
C ASP A 6 -17.16 -21.39 -7.86
N ILE A 7 -17.87 -22.51 -7.81
CA ILE A 7 -17.62 -23.69 -8.66
C ILE A 7 -17.70 -23.29 -10.12
N PHE A 8 -18.75 -22.59 -10.53
CA PHE A 8 -18.92 -22.14 -11.92
C PHE A 8 -17.77 -21.22 -12.36
N PHE A 9 -17.40 -20.24 -11.54
CA PHE A 9 -16.32 -19.32 -11.85
C PHE A 9 -14.98 -20.04 -12.03
N ILE A 10 -14.63 -20.93 -11.08
CA ILE A 10 -13.37 -21.69 -11.10
C ILE A 10 -13.34 -22.66 -12.29
N THR A 11 -14.39 -23.46 -12.47
CA THR A 11 -14.42 -24.49 -13.54
C THR A 11 -14.42 -23.87 -14.94
N SER A 12 -14.98 -22.67 -15.08
CA SER A 12 -14.97 -21.95 -16.34
C SER A 12 -13.65 -21.22 -16.61
N THR A 13 -12.74 -21.14 -15.63
CA THR A 13 -11.46 -20.43 -15.75
C THR A 13 -10.41 -21.30 -16.44
N PRO A 14 -9.85 -20.85 -17.58
CA PRO A 14 -8.80 -21.60 -18.26
C PRO A 14 -7.54 -21.75 -17.39
N ILE A 15 -6.99 -22.96 -17.32
CA ILE A 15 -5.83 -23.29 -16.47
C ILE A 15 -4.50 -23.20 -17.26
N GLY A 16 -4.56 -23.21 -18.60
CA GLY A 16 -3.36 -23.25 -19.45
C GLY A 16 -2.59 -21.93 -19.46
N VAL A 17 -1.26 -21.99 -19.46
CA VAL A 17 -0.42 -20.78 -19.58
C VAL A 17 -0.72 -20.02 -20.87
N ALA A 18 -1.01 -20.74 -21.96
CA ALA A 18 -1.38 -20.16 -23.24
C ALA A 18 -2.67 -19.32 -23.16
N SER A 19 -3.65 -19.74 -22.35
CA SER A 19 -4.90 -18.99 -22.22
C SER A 19 -4.74 -17.64 -21.52
N SER A 20 -3.68 -17.45 -20.72
CA SER A 20 -3.36 -16.13 -20.15
C SER A 20 -2.96 -15.10 -21.20
N TRP A 21 -2.56 -15.55 -22.39
CA TRP A 21 -2.19 -14.72 -23.54
C TRP A 21 -3.19 -14.85 -24.70
N ASP A 22 -4.29 -15.57 -24.51
CA ASP A 22 -5.34 -15.73 -25.50
C ASP A 22 -6.42 -14.67 -25.31
N TYR A 23 -6.66 -13.87 -26.35
CA TYR A 23 -7.61 -12.75 -26.30
C TYR A 23 -9.04 -13.25 -26.01
N GLY A 24 -9.46 -14.34 -26.66
CA GLY A 24 -10.80 -14.90 -26.47
C GLY A 24 -11.05 -15.36 -25.04
N ALA A 25 -10.07 -16.06 -24.45
CA ALA A 25 -10.09 -16.50 -23.06
C ALA A 25 -10.14 -15.32 -22.07
N VAL A 26 -9.34 -14.28 -22.29
CA VAL A 26 -9.33 -13.08 -21.44
C VAL A 26 -10.66 -12.32 -21.56
N THR A 27 -11.21 -12.17 -22.76
CA THR A 27 -12.53 -11.54 -22.97
C THR A 27 -13.67 -12.36 -22.33
N ALA A 28 -13.64 -13.68 -22.46
CA ALA A 28 -14.62 -14.55 -21.81
C ALA A 28 -14.54 -14.45 -20.28
N MET A 29 -13.33 -14.26 -19.73
CA MET A 29 -13.14 -14.03 -18.30
C MET A 29 -13.71 -12.68 -17.85
N SER A 30 -13.45 -11.60 -18.61
CA SER A 30 -13.85 -10.25 -18.22
C SER A 30 -15.37 -10.05 -18.15
N GLY A 31 -16.14 -10.89 -18.84
CA GLY A 31 -17.60 -10.86 -18.80
C GLY A 31 -18.23 -11.52 -17.57
N ARG A 32 -17.42 -12.12 -16.68
CA ARG A 32 -17.92 -12.88 -15.53
C ARG A 32 -17.84 -12.07 -14.25
N PRO A 33 -18.87 -12.10 -13.39
CA PRO A 33 -18.78 -11.50 -12.07
C PRO A 33 -17.78 -12.28 -11.21
N LEU A 34 -16.83 -11.58 -10.60
CA LEU A 34 -15.94 -12.17 -9.60
C LEU A 34 -16.75 -12.47 -8.33
N PRO A 35 -16.70 -13.69 -7.77
CA PRO A 35 -17.39 -13.98 -6.52
C PRO A 35 -16.84 -13.14 -5.37
N GLU A 36 -17.72 -12.46 -4.62
CA GLU A 36 -17.33 -11.60 -3.49
C GLU A 36 -16.56 -12.37 -2.41
N ALA A 37 -16.89 -13.66 -2.23
CA ALA A 37 -16.22 -14.57 -1.31
C ALA A 37 -14.69 -14.67 -1.55
N PHE A 38 -14.22 -14.46 -2.79
CA PHE A 38 -12.79 -14.54 -3.12
C PHE A 38 -12.01 -13.35 -2.55
N LEU A 39 -12.65 -12.20 -2.44
CA LEU A 39 -12.01 -10.99 -1.94
C LEU A 39 -12.17 -10.86 -0.42
N GLY A 40 -13.25 -11.43 0.13
CA GLY A 40 -13.58 -11.42 1.54
C GLY A 40 -13.52 -10.00 2.12
N ASP A 41 -13.00 -9.89 3.34
CA ASP A 41 -12.83 -8.60 3.99
C ASP A 41 -11.99 -7.61 3.18
N GLN A 42 -11.09 -8.10 2.32
CA GLN A 42 -10.13 -7.31 1.52
C GLN A 42 -10.72 -6.64 0.29
N GLN A 43 -11.98 -6.92 -0.04
CA GLN A 43 -12.68 -6.39 -1.21
C GLN A 43 -12.55 -4.87 -1.41
N PRO A 44 -12.82 -4.00 -0.41
CA PRO A 44 -12.78 -2.55 -0.65
C PRO A 44 -11.38 -2.04 -1.00
N ILE A 45 -10.34 -2.66 -0.44
CA ILE A 45 -8.95 -2.28 -0.70
C ILE A 45 -8.54 -2.71 -2.11
N LEU A 46 -8.81 -3.96 -2.46
CA LEU A 46 -8.46 -4.52 -3.76
C LEU A 46 -9.19 -3.80 -4.90
N GLN A 47 -10.50 -3.61 -4.78
CA GLN A 47 -11.28 -2.88 -5.78
C GLN A 47 -10.88 -1.41 -5.85
N GLY A 48 -10.70 -0.74 -4.71
CA GLY A 48 -10.29 0.67 -4.68
C GLY A 48 -8.94 0.91 -5.36
N ASP A 49 -7.94 0.07 -5.09
CA ASP A 49 -6.62 0.16 -5.69
C ASP A 49 -6.66 -0.18 -7.20
N GLN A 50 -7.52 -1.12 -7.63
CA GLN A 50 -7.74 -1.46 -9.03
C GLN A 50 -8.41 -0.31 -9.79
N TYR A 51 -9.50 0.24 -9.26
CA TYR A 51 -10.23 1.35 -9.89
C TYR A 51 -9.38 2.61 -9.99
N ARG A 52 -8.56 2.90 -8.97
CA ARG A 52 -7.61 4.01 -9.04
C ARG A 52 -6.60 3.83 -10.16
N LEU A 53 -6.09 2.60 -10.35
CA LEU A 53 -5.16 2.29 -11.43
C LEU A 53 -5.82 2.41 -12.81
N TRP A 54 -7.01 1.84 -12.99
CA TRP A 54 -7.75 1.92 -14.25
C TRP A 54 -8.17 3.35 -14.59
N LEU A 55 -8.65 4.11 -13.61
CA LEU A 55 -8.98 5.52 -13.80
C LEU A 55 -7.74 6.29 -14.25
N ARG A 56 -6.58 6.07 -13.62
CA ARG A 56 -5.33 6.69 -14.03
C ARG A 56 -4.99 6.36 -15.48
N TRP A 57 -5.03 5.08 -15.88
CA TRP A 57 -4.76 4.68 -17.26
C TRP A 57 -5.74 5.28 -18.26
N PHE A 58 -7.02 5.32 -17.91
CA PHE A 58 -8.05 5.95 -18.72
C PHE A 58 -7.72 7.43 -18.96
N LEU A 59 -7.46 8.19 -17.88
CA LEU A 59 -7.17 9.62 -17.97
C LEU A 59 -5.87 9.89 -18.74
N GLU A 60 -4.79 9.16 -18.42
CA GLU A 60 -3.49 9.31 -19.10
C GLU A 60 -3.55 8.88 -20.58
N GLY A 61 -4.47 7.97 -20.94
CA GLY A 61 -4.74 7.58 -22.32
C GLY A 61 -5.44 8.66 -23.15
N LEU A 62 -6.17 9.57 -22.52
CA LEU A 62 -6.77 10.74 -23.21
C LEU A 62 -5.72 11.79 -23.51
N VAL A 63 -4.91 12.15 -22.51
CA VAL A 63 -3.85 13.17 -22.58
C VAL A 63 -2.72 12.79 -21.63
N SER A 64 -1.48 12.81 -22.10
CA SER A 64 -0.30 12.53 -21.26
C SER A 64 0.01 13.72 -20.32
N PRO A 65 -0.08 13.56 -18.98
CA PRO A 65 0.28 14.63 -18.05
C PRO A 65 1.75 15.04 -18.14
N ILE A 66 2.65 14.07 -18.37
CA ILE A 66 4.09 14.31 -18.49
C ILE A 66 4.42 15.18 -19.71
N ALA A 67 3.78 14.91 -20.85
CA ALA A 67 3.99 15.71 -22.06
C ALA A 67 3.58 17.17 -21.86
N ILE A 68 2.43 17.39 -21.21
CA ILE A 68 1.95 18.75 -20.89
C ILE A 68 2.86 19.40 -19.84
N ALA A 69 3.26 18.67 -18.80
CA ALA A 69 4.10 19.20 -17.72
C ALA A 69 5.44 19.75 -18.24
N ARG A 70 6.07 19.04 -19.19
CA ARG A 70 7.36 19.44 -19.80
C ARG A 70 7.28 20.68 -20.70
N ASN A 71 6.11 21.04 -21.19
CA ASN A 71 5.89 22.25 -21.97
C ASN A 71 5.14 23.28 -21.12
N GLY A 72 5.89 24.19 -20.47
CA GLY A 72 5.33 25.21 -19.59
C GLY A 72 4.38 26.21 -20.26
N ALA A 73 4.36 26.29 -21.60
CA ALA A 73 3.41 27.14 -22.32
C ALA A 73 1.99 26.58 -22.30
N LEU A 74 1.82 25.25 -22.20
CA LEU A 74 0.50 24.62 -22.20
C LEU A 74 -0.19 24.84 -20.84
N GLN A 75 -1.46 25.20 -20.86
CA GLN A 75 -2.25 25.51 -19.67
C GLN A 75 -3.49 24.62 -19.59
N ARG A 76 -4.33 24.85 -18.57
CA ARG A 76 -5.55 24.08 -18.33
C ARG A 76 -6.46 24.03 -19.56
N LEU A 77 -6.56 25.13 -20.31
CA LEU A 77 -7.38 25.20 -21.52
C LEU A 77 -6.86 24.29 -22.64
N ASP A 78 -5.53 24.12 -22.76
CA ASP A 78 -4.96 23.18 -23.73
C ASP A 78 -5.29 21.73 -23.38
N VAL A 79 -5.23 21.40 -22.09
CA VAL A 79 -5.69 20.09 -21.58
C VAL A 79 -7.17 19.91 -21.87
N PHE A 80 -8.00 20.91 -21.57
CA PHE A 80 -9.44 20.88 -21.86
C PHE A 80 -9.72 20.61 -23.34
N ALA A 81 -9.07 21.35 -24.24
CA ALA A 81 -9.26 21.18 -25.68
C ALA A 81 -8.82 19.79 -26.16
N ALA A 82 -7.72 19.26 -25.61
CA ALA A 82 -7.26 17.91 -25.93
C ALA A 82 -8.22 16.82 -25.42
N VAL A 83 -8.71 16.95 -24.19
CA VAL A 83 -9.71 16.03 -23.61
C VAL A 83 -11.01 16.10 -24.41
N LEU A 84 -11.53 17.30 -24.70
CA LEU A 84 -12.80 17.48 -25.40
C LEU A 84 -12.78 16.74 -26.74
N ARG A 85 -11.73 16.93 -27.55
CA ARG A 85 -11.57 16.22 -28.84
C ARG A 85 -11.64 14.70 -28.67
N ARG A 86 -11.09 14.15 -27.59
CA ARG A 86 -11.17 12.70 -27.33
C ARG A 86 -12.56 12.28 -26.87
N ILE A 87 -13.19 13.05 -26.01
CA ILE A 87 -14.55 12.80 -25.52
C ILE A 87 -15.59 12.87 -26.65
N GLU A 88 -15.44 13.78 -27.60
CA GLU A 88 -16.30 13.86 -28.79
C GLU A 88 -16.21 12.63 -29.68
N VAL A 89 -15.02 12.03 -29.80
CA VAL A 89 -14.81 10.78 -30.55
C VAL A 89 -15.36 9.57 -29.78
N MET A 90 -15.18 9.53 -28.46
CA MET A 90 -15.65 8.42 -27.63
C MET A 90 -17.17 8.39 -27.46
N TYR A 91 -17.81 9.57 -27.41
CA TYR A 91 -19.24 9.70 -27.11
C TYR A 91 -19.94 10.58 -28.16
N PRO A 92 -19.95 10.16 -29.44
CA PRO A 92 -20.46 11.00 -30.53
C PRO A 92 -21.97 11.30 -30.42
N SER A 93 -22.73 10.43 -29.75
CA SER A 93 -24.18 10.59 -29.55
C SER A 93 -24.56 11.37 -28.29
N ALA A 94 -23.61 11.68 -27.41
CA ALA A 94 -23.89 12.44 -26.20
C ALA A 94 -24.10 13.93 -26.54
N ASP A 95 -25.05 14.58 -25.88
CA ASP A 95 -25.27 16.01 -26.06
C ASP A 95 -24.04 16.83 -25.62
N ALA A 96 -23.94 18.05 -26.13
CA ALA A 96 -22.79 18.91 -25.91
C ALA A 96 -22.60 19.27 -24.42
N VAL A 97 -23.69 19.37 -23.65
CA VAL A 97 -23.62 19.75 -22.23
C VAL A 97 -22.96 18.63 -21.41
N ARG A 98 -23.39 17.38 -21.61
CA ARG A 98 -22.80 16.22 -20.92
C ARG A 98 -21.35 15.98 -21.30
N ARG A 99 -21.01 16.10 -22.59
CA ARG A 99 -19.61 15.98 -23.05
C ARG A 99 -18.73 17.04 -22.39
N ARG A 100 -19.23 18.28 -22.31
CA ARG A 100 -18.52 19.37 -21.65
C ARG A 100 -18.33 19.13 -20.16
N ASP A 101 -19.38 18.76 -19.41
CA ASP A 101 -19.26 18.47 -17.96
C ASP A 101 -18.22 17.37 -17.69
N LEU A 102 -18.26 16.27 -18.45
CA LEU A 102 -17.26 15.21 -18.33
C LEU A 102 -15.85 15.71 -18.65
N THR A 103 -15.71 16.52 -19.71
CA THR A 103 -14.43 17.12 -20.10
C THR A 103 -13.88 18.01 -18.98
N GLU A 104 -14.73 18.84 -18.36
CA GLU A 104 -14.31 19.73 -17.26
C GLU A 104 -13.77 18.91 -16.08
N ARG A 105 -14.50 17.87 -15.65
CA ARG A 105 -14.08 16.99 -14.54
C ARG A 105 -12.76 16.26 -14.84
N ILE A 106 -12.62 15.70 -16.04
CA ILE A 106 -11.39 15.02 -16.48
C ILE A 106 -10.23 16.01 -16.54
N THR A 107 -10.48 17.22 -17.05
CA THR A 107 -9.47 18.28 -17.12
C THR A 107 -8.99 18.66 -15.74
N ASP A 108 -9.86 18.79 -14.74
CA ASP A 108 -9.47 19.13 -13.38
C ASP A 108 -8.57 18.06 -12.76
N HIS A 109 -8.91 16.78 -12.95
CA HIS A 109 -8.05 15.68 -12.52
C HIS A 109 -6.68 15.71 -13.21
N LEU A 110 -6.65 15.76 -14.54
CA LEU A 110 -5.40 15.75 -15.31
C LEU A 110 -4.54 16.99 -15.06
N PHE A 111 -5.15 18.17 -14.96
CA PHE A 111 -4.41 19.40 -14.77
C PHE A 111 -3.85 19.52 -13.35
N ALA A 112 -4.54 18.99 -12.34
CA ALA A 112 -3.96 18.85 -11.01
C ALA A 112 -2.69 17.96 -11.05
N ASP A 113 -2.69 16.89 -11.83
CA ASP A 113 -1.52 16.01 -12.01
C ASP A 113 -0.38 16.75 -12.74
N VAL A 114 -0.71 17.49 -13.80
CA VAL A 114 0.25 18.34 -14.53
C VAL A 114 0.89 19.37 -13.61
N GLN A 115 0.09 20.07 -12.79
CA GLN A 115 0.59 21.03 -11.82
C GLN A 115 1.55 20.35 -10.83
N ARG A 116 1.17 19.18 -10.30
CA ARG A 116 2.04 18.41 -9.40
C ARG A 116 3.36 18.00 -10.06
N LEU A 117 3.37 17.65 -11.34
CA LEU A 117 4.58 17.32 -12.09
C LEU A 117 5.45 18.52 -12.45
N ARG A 118 4.85 19.71 -12.57
CA ARG A 118 5.56 20.97 -12.88
C ARG A 118 6.23 21.58 -11.66
N LEU A 119 5.67 21.34 -10.49
CA LEU A 119 6.33 21.75 -9.26
C LEU A 119 7.68 21.05 -9.22
N ASP A 120 8.75 21.84 -9.13
CA ASP A 120 10.07 21.35 -8.75
C ASP A 120 10.02 21.04 -7.24
N VAL A 121 9.25 19.99 -6.89
CA VAL A 121 8.88 19.70 -5.50
C VAL A 121 10.12 19.20 -4.78
N LYS A 122 10.77 20.13 -4.08
CA LYS A 122 11.69 19.75 -3.01
C LYS A 122 10.88 19.02 -1.95
N ARG A 123 11.43 17.92 -1.46
CA ARG A 123 10.86 17.15 -0.35
C ARG A 123 10.56 18.10 0.81
N ASP A 124 9.35 18.06 1.35
CA ASP A 124 9.05 18.84 2.56
C ASP A 124 9.81 18.24 3.74
N TYR A 125 10.37 19.12 4.56
CA TYR A 125 11.06 18.78 5.78
C TYR A 125 10.30 19.39 6.95
N ALA A 126 10.00 18.57 7.96
CA ALA A 126 9.50 19.09 9.21
C ALA A 126 10.64 19.77 9.97
N ASP A 127 10.41 21.01 10.39
CA ASP A 127 11.29 21.70 11.31
C ASP A 127 11.24 21.08 12.72
N LYS A 128 12.05 21.60 13.64
CA LYS A 128 12.12 21.07 15.01
C LYS A 128 10.78 21.22 15.75
N ALA A 129 10.07 22.32 15.57
CA ALA A 129 8.78 22.57 16.22
C ALA A 129 7.72 21.57 15.74
N THR A 130 7.63 21.34 14.43
CA THR A 130 6.74 20.37 13.82
C THR A 130 7.04 18.96 14.32
N LYS A 131 8.32 18.56 14.37
CA LYS A 131 8.73 17.25 14.92
C LYS A 131 8.27 17.05 16.37
N VAL A 132 8.42 18.07 17.20
CA VAL A 132 7.99 18.03 18.61
C VAL A 132 6.46 17.92 18.69
N ALA A 133 5.72 18.67 17.86
CA ALA A 133 4.27 18.58 17.80
C ALA A 133 3.79 17.19 17.38
N MET A 134 4.41 16.61 16.34
CA MET A 134 4.09 15.25 15.87
C MET A 134 4.39 14.18 16.92
N LEU A 135 5.46 14.34 17.71
CA LEU A 135 5.73 13.45 18.84
C LEU A 135 4.64 13.57 19.93
N ALA A 136 4.09 14.76 20.15
CA ALA A 136 3.07 15.00 21.15
C ALA A 136 1.65 14.57 20.74
N GLU A 137 1.42 14.18 19.48
CA GLU A 137 0.09 13.74 19.00
C GLU A 137 -0.41 12.48 19.71
N ARG A 138 0.50 11.64 20.23
CA ARG A 138 0.19 10.32 20.83
C ARG A 138 1.15 9.99 21.95
N ASP A 139 0.67 9.31 22.97
CA ASP A 139 1.48 8.80 24.07
C ASP A 139 1.31 7.28 24.27
N PRO A 140 2.35 6.46 24.03
CA PRO A 140 3.64 6.84 23.45
C PRO A 140 3.52 7.23 21.96
N PRO A 141 4.50 7.96 21.39
CA PRO A 141 4.54 8.23 19.96
C PRO A 141 4.66 6.92 19.16
N ARG A 142 3.85 6.77 18.12
CA ARG A 142 3.72 5.52 17.35
C ARG A 142 3.86 5.74 15.85
N CYS A 143 4.33 4.70 15.16
CA CYS A 143 4.29 4.66 13.70
C CYS A 143 2.83 4.67 13.20
N TYR A 144 2.48 5.61 12.31
CA TYR A 144 1.10 5.75 11.80
C TYR A 144 0.59 4.54 11.01
N ILE A 145 1.51 3.72 10.46
CA ILE A 145 1.18 2.52 9.67
C ILE A 145 0.98 1.31 10.57
N CYS A 146 1.97 0.97 11.38
CA CYS A 146 1.99 -0.30 12.11
C CYS A 146 1.81 -0.17 13.63
N GLY A 147 1.73 1.06 14.16
CA GLY A 147 1.54 1.29 15.59
C GLY A 147 2.73 0.96 16.48
N PHE A 148 3.90 0.64 15.91
CA PHE A 148 5.15 0.45 16.65
C PHE A 148 5.44 1.68 17.53
N ALA A 149 5.62 1.45 18.83
CA ALA A 149 5.95 2.50 19.79
C ALA A 149 7.44 2.85 19.70
N PHE A 150 7.75 4.13 19.58
CA PHE A 150 9.12 4.60 19.46
C PHE A 150 9.79 4.75 20.83
N SER A 151 11.02 4.27 20.95
CA SER A 151 11.83 4.45 22.16
C SER A 151 12.21 5.91 22.38
N ASN A 152 12.48 6.30 23.62
CA ASN A 152 12.96 7.65 23.96
C ASN A 152 14.23 8.02 23.18
N ALA A 153 15.14 7.07 22.98
CA ALA A 153 16.34 7.25 22.16
C ALA A 153 16.00 7.63 20.71
N ALA A 154 15.01 6.97 20.09
CA ALA A 154 14.57 7.29 18.74
C ALA A 154 13.85 8.66 18.66
N GLN A 155 13.12 9.04 19.72
CA GLN A 155 12.50 10.36 19.84
C GLN A 155 13.55 11.47 19.98
N ASP A 156 14.53 11.30 20.86
CA ASP A 156 15.64 12.25 21.05
C ASP A 156 16.44 12.43 19.75
N ALA A 157 16.74 11.33 19.04
CA ALA A 157 17.40 11.35 17.74
C ALA A 157 16.62 12.17 16.69
N LEU A 158 15.29 12.01 16.61
CA LEU A 158 14.46 12.74 15.63
C LEU A 158 14.59 14.26 15.74
N ILE A 159 14.65 14.77 16.98
CA ILE A 159 14.71 16.20 17.30
C ILE A 159 16.15 16.72 17.52
N ASN A 160 17.16 15.92 17.19
CA ASN A 160 18.58 16.22 17.38
C ASN A 160 18.93 16.59 18.83
N LYS A 161 18.30 15.93 19.80
CA LYS A 161 18.66 16.04 21.22
C LYS A 161 19.73 14.99 21.53
N PRO A 162 20.73 15.30 22.39
CA PRO A 162 21.70 14.30 22.83
C PRO A 162 20.99 13.06 23.37
N MET A 163 21.25 11.91 22.75
CA MET A 163 20.70 10.63 23.16
C MET A 163 21.31 10.21 24.49
N ARG A 164 20.47 9.79 25.42
CA ARG A 164 20.92 9.20 26.70
C ARG A 164 21.26 7.73 26.57
N ASP A 165 20.57 7.03 25.67
CA ASP A 165 20.71 5.61 25.39
C ASP A 165 20.79 5.39 23.88
N ASP A 166 21.40 4.28 23.45
CA ASP A 166 21.43 3.87 22.04
C ASP A 166 20.06 3.35 21.57
N ILE A 167 19.77 3.55 20.27
CA ILE A 167 18.62 2.92 19.62
C ILE A 167 18.87 1.40 19.60
N THR A 168 18.21 0.69 20.51
CA THR A 168 18.42 -0.75 20.68
C THR A 168 17.53 -1.55 19.73
N ARG A 169 18.16 -2.43 18.94
CA ARG A 169 17.43 -3.39 18.12
C ARG A 169 16.85 -4.54 18.93
N PRO A 170 15.66 -5.04 18.57
CA PRO A 170 15.15 -6.28 19.12
C PRO A 170 16.09 -7.45 18.77
N LYS A 171 16.47 -8.26 19.77
CA LYS A 171 17.22 -9.50 19.54
C LYS A 171 16.40 -10.54 18.77
N LEU A 172 15.09 -10.53 19.01
CA LEU A 172 14.11 -11.33 18.30
C LEU A 172 13.22 -10.42 17.45
N VAL A 173 13.01 -10.76 16.19
CA VAL A 173 12.28 -9.95 15.22
C VAL A 173 11.15 -10.75 14.58
N ASP A 174 10.07 -10.06 14.22
CA ASP A 174 8.92 -10.61 13.51
C ASP A 174 9.33 -11.11 12.12
N VAL A 175 9.06 -12.39 11.82
CA VAL A 175 9.38 -13.02 10.53
C VAL A 175 8.67 -12.33 9.37
N PHE A 176 7.45 -11.82 9.55
CA PHE A 176 6.71 -11.13 8.48
C PHE A 176 7.02 -9.65 8.37
N ARG A 177 7.64 -9.06 9.40
CA ARG A 177 8.00 -7.64 9.47
C ARG A 177 9.36 -7.43 10.13
N PRO A 178 10.44 -7.87 9.48
CA PRO A 178 11.73 -7.97 10.15
C PRO A 178 12.40 -6.61 10.27
N ARG A 179 12.62 -6.17 11.53
CA ARG A 179 13.35 -4.94 11.85
C ARG A 179 14.82 -5.29 12.14
N LEU A 180 15.63 -5.33 11.09
CA LEU A 180 16.98 -5.94 11.11
C LEU A 180 18.10 -4.91 11.32
N VAL A 181 17.86 -3.66 10.94
CA VAL A 181 18.84 -2.56 11.07
C VAL A 181 18.29 -1.46 11.98
N ASP A 182 19.17 -0.65 12.59
CA ASP A 182 18.74 0.38 13.55
C ASP A 182 17.73 1.34 12.94
N ARG A 183 17.93 1.69 11.66
CA ARG A 183 16.98 2.46 10.86
C ARG A 183 15.55 1.92 10.93
N ASP A 184 15.35 0.61 10.97
CA ASP A 184 14.03 -0.01 10.95
C ASP A 184 13.18 0.32 12.18
N VAL A 185 13.83 0.61 13.32
CA VAL A 185 13.19 1.01 14.59
C VAL A 185 13.30 2.51 14.89
N SER A 186 14.09 3.25 14.11
CA SER A 186 14.16 4.71 14.17
C SER A 186 12.91 5.39 13.61
N ILE A 187 12.71 6.66 14.00
CA ILE A 187 11.61 7.49 13.49
C ILE A 187 12.04 8.18 12.20
N GLU A 188 11.20 8.08 11.18
CA GLU A 188 11.31 8.84 9.94
C GLU A 188 10.03 9.65 9.72
N ILE A 189 10.17 10.83 9.10
CA ILE A 189 9.04 11.64 8.68
C ILE A 189 8.72 11.25 7.26
N GLU A 190 7.51 10.74 7.08
CA GLU A 190 7.08 10.17 5.83
C GLU A 190 5.85 10.90 5.28
N HIS A 191 5.83 11.06 3.96
CA HIS A 191 4.67 11.60 3.27
C HIS A 191 3.62 10.50 3.08
N VAL A 192 2.36 10.73 3.46
CA VAL A 192 1.27 9.76 3.25
C VAL A 192 1.13 9.49 1.75
N VAL A 193 1.01 10.54 0.95
CA VAL A 193 1.15 10.51 -0.51
C VAL A 193 2.62 10.80 -0.85
N PRO A 194 3.34 9.92 -1.55
CA PRO A 194 4.74 10.15 -1.90
C PRO A 194 4.94 11.40 -2.76
N VAL A 195 6.11 12.04 -2.62
CA VAL A 195 6.52 13.20 -3.44
C VAL A 195 6.51 12.87 -4.94
N ALA A 196 6.89 11.65 -5.32
CA ALA A 196 6.83 11.17 -6.71
C ALA A 196 5.41 11.17 -7.32
N HIS A 197 4.38 11.19 -6.47
CA HIS A 197 2.98 11.32 -6.86
C HIS A 197 2.42 12.72 -6.54
N GLY A 198 3.29 13.67 -6.24
CA GLY A 198 2.97 15.06 -5.95
C GLY A 198 2.46 15.30 -4.54
N GLY A 199 2.67 14.39 -3.60
CA GLY A 199 2.34 14.65 -2.20
C GLY A 199 3.32 15.64 -1.57
N HIS A 200 2.75 16.68 -0.95
CA HIS A 200 3.46 17.78 -0.29
C HIS A 200 2.56 18.34 0.84
N GLY A 201 3.08 19.27 1.63
CA GLY A 201 2.37 19.91 2.73
C GLY A 201 2.56 19.21 4.07
N LEU A 202 2.45 19.98 5.16
CA LEU A 202 2.64 19.48 6.53
C LEU A 202 1.55 18.47 6.93
N ASP A 203 0.34 18.64 6.42
CA ASP A 203 -0.80 17.74 6.61
C ASP A 203 -0.59 16.35 5.97
N ASN A 204 0.34 16.25 5.02
CA ASN A 204 0.75 15.01 4.38
C ASN A 204 1.90 14.31 5.15
N LEU A 205 2.47 14.90 6.21
CA LEU A 205 3.57 14.31 6.98
C LEU A 205 3.08 13.48 8.16
N ARG A 206 3.65 12.30 8.38
CA ARG A 206 3.36 11.43 9.54
C ARG A 206 4.64 10.76 10.06
N LEU A 207 4.63 10.36 11.34
CA LEU A 207 5.73 9.59 11.94
C LEU A 207 5.66 8.12 11.50
N ALA A 208 6.69 7.63 10.80
CA ALA A 208 6.82 6.24 10.40
C ALA A 208 8.06 5.60 11.03
N CYS A 209 8.03 4.29 11.31
CA CYS A 209 9.28 3.57 11.55
C CYS A 209 10.00 3.36 10.22
N GLY A 210 11.34 3.27 10.25
CA GLY A 210 12.12 3.15 9.01
C GLY A 210 11.78 1.88 8.21
N TRP A 211 11.34 0.79 8.86
CA TRP A 211 10.88 -0.41 8.13
C TRP A 211 9.66 -0.09 7.27
N CYS A 212 8.67 0.57 7.87
CA CYS A 212 7.46 0.98 7.17
C CYS A 212 7.77 1.96 6.05
N ASN A 213 8.63 2.94 6.30
CA ASN A 213 9.00 3.92 5.29
C ASN A 213 9.74 3.28 4.10
N LYS A 214 10.74 2.44 4.39
CA LYS A 214 11.55 1.72 3.39
C LYS A 214 10.68 0.93 2.42
N TYR A 215 9.71 0.17 2.92
CA TYR A 215 8.91 -0.72 2.09
C TYR A 215 7.66 -0.06 1.50
N LYS A 216 7.12 1.00 2.12
CA LYS A 216 6.16 1.90 1.47
C LYS A 216 6.80 2.53 0.23
N SER A 217 7.98 3.11 0.40
CA SER A 217 8.71 3.79 -0.67
C SER A 217 7.78 4.79 -1.39
N SER A 218 7.84 4.84 -2.71
CA SER A 218 6.96 5.67 -3.53
C SER A 218 5.64 5.01 -3.93
N LYS A 219 5.31 3.82 -3.42
CA LYS A 219 4.14 3.07 -3.90
C LYS A 219 2.84 3.54 -3.25
N ILE A 220 1.75 3.50 -4.01
CA ILE A 220 0.41 3.92 -3.59
C ILE A 220 -0.68 2.85 -3.77
N SER A 221 -0.43 1.82 -4.59
CA SER A 221 -1.41 0.77 -4.91
C SER A 221 -0.81 -0.63 -4.77
N LEU A 222 -1.58 -1.58 -4.22
CA LEU A 222 -1.17 -3.00 -4.08
C LEU A 222 -0.66 -3.60 -5.39
N TYR A 223 -1.20 -3.15 -6.53
CA TYR A 223 -0.87 -3.63 -7.87
C TYR A 223 0.44 -3.05 -8.44
N GLU A 224 1.12 -2.16 -7.70
CA GLU A 224 2.48 -1.67 -8.03
C GLU A 224 3.59 -2.55 -7.43
N ALA A 225 3.22 -3.54 -6.61
CA ALA A 225 4.13 -4.59 -6.14
C ALA A 225 4.26 -5.72 -7.17
N SER A 226 5.26 -6.59 -6.97
CA SER A 226 5.29 -7.89 -7.65
C SER A 226 3.97 -8.62 -7.41
N GLN A 227 3.49 -9.38 -8.41
CA GLN A 227 2.23 -10.13 -8.33
C GLN A 227 2.36 -11.41 -7.50
N VAL A 228 3.58 -11.83 -7.16
CA VAL A 228 3.85 -13.07 -6.42
C VAL A 228 4.52 -12.77 -5.07
N PRO A 229 4.18 -13.53 -4.01
CA PRO A 229 4.92 -13.49 -2.76
C PRO A 229 6.37 -13.95 -2.98
N SER A 230 7.25 -13.55 -2.07
CA SER A 230 8.66 -13.92 -2.11
C SER A 230 8.84 -15.39 -1.73
N GLN A 231 9.49 -16.18 -2.58
CA GLN A 231 9.71 -17.61 -2.31
C GLN A 231 10.92 -17.83 -1.41
N VAL A 232 10.83 -18.82 -0.51
CA VAL A 232 11.94 -19.25 0.37
C VAL A 232 12.04 -20.78 0.38
N SER A 233 13.21 -21.30 0.72
CA SER A 233 13.50 -22.74 0.73
C SER A 233 12.62 -23.55 1.71
N GLY A 234 12.10 -22.89 2.74
CA GLY A 234 11.29 -23.48 3.80
C GLY A 234 11.73 -22.93 5.15
N PHE A 235 10.77 -22.53 5.98
CA PHE A 235 11.07 -22.00 7.32
C PHE A 235 10.03 -22.51 8.34
N LYS A 236 10.51 -23.19 9.38
CA LYS A 236 9.65 -23.73 10.44
C LYS A 236 9.23 -22.62 11.41
N MET A 237 7.92 -22.39 11.48
CA MET A 237 7.28 -21.45 12.39
C MET A 237 6.29 -22.15 13.31
N GLY A 238 6.81 -22.65 14.45
CA GLY A 238 6.07 -23.56 15.32
C GLY A 238 5.65 -24.84 14.57
N PRO A 239 4.34 -25.19 14.52
CA PRO A 239 3.86 -26.36 13.79
C PRO A 239 3.75 -26.12 12.28
N HIS A 240 3.91 -24.88 11.81
CA HIS A 240 3.77 -24.53 10.40
C HIS A 240 5.14 -24.52 9.72
N GLU A 241 5.14 -24.81 8.42
CA GLU A 241 6.28 -24.59 7.54
C GLU A 241 5.85 -23.63 6.44
N ILE A 242 6.55 -22.50 6.34
CA ILE A 242 6.28 -21.51 5.30
C ILE A 242 7.31 -21.66 4.17
N HIS A 243 6.83 -21.59 2.93
CA HIS A 243 7.66 -21.57 1.72
C HIS A 243 7.62 -20.21 1.02
N GLU A 244 6.86 -19.26 1.57
CA GLU A 244 6.65 -17.95 1.00
C GLU A 244 6.61 -16.90 2.13
N LEU A 245 7.11 -15.71 1.83
CA LEU A 245 7.01 -14.53 2.67
C LEU A 245 6.06 -13.51 2.03
N PRO A 246 5.28 -12.77 2.83
CA PRO A 246 4.46 -11.70 2.30
C PRO A 246 5.33 -10.68 1.60
N HIS A 247 4.89 -10.21 0.42
CA HIS A 247 5.56 -9.08 -0.20
C HIS A 247 5.47 -7.87 0.75
N PRO A 248 6.58 -7.18 1.08
CA PRO A 248 6.59 -6.19 2.15
C PRO A 248 5.60 -5.06 1.96
N PHE A 249 5.44 -4.61 0.70
CA PHE A 249 4.49 -3.54 0.40
C PHE A 249 3.03 -3.97 0.62
N TRP A 250 2.68 -5.25 0.40
CA TRP A 250 1.34 -5.73 0.71
C TRP A 250 1.04 -5.63 2.20
N THR A 251 2.00 -6.08 3.03
CA THR A 251 1.94 -5.92 4.48
C THR A 251 1.73 -4.46 4.88
N ILE A 252 2.54 -3.54 4.32
CA ILE A 252 2.45 -2.11 4.61
C ILE A 252 1.10 -1.52 4.20
N ARG A 253 0.64 -1.83 2.98
CA ARG A 253 -0.59 -1.26 2.42
C ARG A 253 -1.82 -1.75 3.16
N VAL A 254 -1.88 -3.03 3.51
CA VAL A 254 -2.96 -3.60 4.32
C VAL A 254 -2.95 -2.98 5.73
N LEU A 255 -1.78 -2.87 6.38
CA LEU A 255 -1.64 -2.18 7.68
C LEU A 255 -2.11 -0.72 7.63
N ALA A 256 -1.64 0.04 6.64
CA ALA A 256 -1.92 1.47 6.51
C ALA A 256 -3.39 1.79 6.22
N LEU A 257 -4.12 0.90 5.55
CA LEU A 257 -5.54 1.12 5.22
C LEU A 257 -6.49 0.59 6.30
N ARG A 258 -6.18 -0.54 6.93
CA ARG A 258 -7.03 -1.11 7.98
C ARG A 258 -6.84 -0.44 9.31
N ARG A 259 -5.57 -0.25 9.72
CA ARG A 259 -5.15 0.38 10.97
C ARG A 259 -5.85 -0.13 12.24
N ARG A 260 -6.46 -1.32 12.21
CA ARG A 260 -7.20 -1.91 13.33
C ARG A 260 -7.11 -3.42 13.35
N CYS A 261 -7.29 -4.00 14.53
CA CYS A 261 -7.35 -5.45 14.70
C CYS A 261 -8.62 -6.03 14.06
N GLN A 262 -8.46 -7.17 13.39
CA GLN A 262 -9.50 -7.91 12.66
C GLN A 262 -9.92 -9.20 13.40
N HIS A 263 -9.80 -9.24 14.73
CA HIS A 263 -10.27 -10.39 15.49
C HIS A 263 -11.79 -10.58 15.26
N PRO A 264 -12.29 -11.81 15.01
CA PRO A 264 -13.69 -12.04 14.65
C PRO A 264 -14.71 -11.58 15.70
N GLU A 265 -14.35 -11.62 16.98
CA GLU A 265 -15.21 -11.15 18.08
C GLU A 265 -15.26 -9.63 18.21
N GLY A 266 -14.50 -8.91 17.37
CA GLY A 266 -14.34 -7.47 17.43
C GLY A 266 -13.22 -7.05 18.38
N CYS A 267 -12.45 -6.04 17.97
CA CYS A 267 -11.41 -5.45 18.80
C CYS A 267 -11.29 -3.97 18.48
N VAL A 268 -11.24 -3.12 19.51
CA VAL A 268 -11.13 -1.66 19.35
C VAL A 268 -9.70 -1.18 19.16
N LYS A 269 -8.70 -2.07 19.26
CA LYS A 269 -7.30 -1.71 19.12
C LYS A 269 -6.96 -1.30 17.69
N THR A 270 -6.22 -0.19 17.59
CA THR A 270 -5.79 0.43 16.34
C THR A 270 -4.29 0.67 16.34
N ALA A 271 -3.72 1.02 15.18
CA ALA A 271 -2.35 1.48 15.08
C ALA A 271 -2.08 2.78 15.90
N ASP A 272 -3.11 3.43 16.42
CA ASP A 272 -2.99 4.64 17.22
C ASP A 272 -2.71 4.34 18.68
N ASP A 273 -3.13 3.18 19.18
CA ASP A 273 -3.01 2.80 20.60
C ASP A 273 -2.33 1.43 20.83
N ALA A 274 -2.03 0.66 19.79
CA ALA A 274 -1.33 -0.61 19.88
C ALA A 274 -0.45 -0.89 18.64
N GLU A 275 0.56 -1.75 18.80
CA GLU A 275 1.26 -2.29 17.64
C GLU A 275 0.38 -3.32 16.94
N MET A 276 0.26 -3.15 15.63
CA MET A 276 -0.47 -4.04 14.73
C MET A 276 0.49 -5.00 14.05
N PHE A 277 0.10 -6.26 14.01
CA PHE A 277 0.83 -7.36 13.41
C PHE A 277 0.05 -7.96 12.25
N VAL A 278 0.77 -8.51 11.27
CA VAL A 278 0.14 -9.21 10.14
C VAL A 278 0.26 -10.71 10.34
N SER A 279 -0.80 -11.45 10.05
CA SER A 279 -0.82 -12.91 10.02
C SER A 279 -1.52 -13.43 8.78
N LEU A 280 -1.41 -14.73 8.55
CA LEU A 280 -2.22 -15.44 7.57
C LEU A 280 -3.60 -15.76 8.15
N VAL A 281 -4.63 -15.67 7.31
CA VAL A 281 -5.97 -16.20 7.62
C VAL A 281 -5.92 -17.72 7.59
N ASP A 282 -5.30 -18.29 6.55
CA ASP A 282 -5.05 -19.72 6.39
C ASP A 282 -3.55 -19.99 6.17
N TRP A 283 -2.97 -20.84 7.02
CA TRP A 283 -1.57 -21.27 6.95
C TRP A 283 -1.26 -22.19 5.76
N GLY A 284 -2.27 -22.81 5.16
CA GLY A 284 -2.13 -23.57 3.91
C GLY A 284 -2.08 -22.68 2.65
N GLY A 285 -2.44 -21.41 2.76
CA GLY A 285 -2.48 -20.46 1.65
C GLY A 285 -1.23 -19.58 1.53
N SER A 286 -0.99 -19.06 0.33
CA SER A 286 0.07 -18.08 0.05
C SER A 286 -0.15 -16.76 0.81
N PRO A 287 0.91 -16.04 1.22
CA PRO A 287 0.83 -14.77 1.94
C PRO A 287 0.56 -13.58 0.98
N ASN A 288 -0.51 -13.69 0.19
CA ASN A 288 -0.98 -12.65 -0.71
C ASN A 288 -2.02 -11.74 -0.03
N PRO A 289 -2.40 -10.58 -0.60
CA PRO A 289 -3.29 -9.64 0.07
C PRO A 289 -4.62 -10.20 0.58
N ILE A 290 -5.19 -11.22 -0.07
CA ILE A 290 -6.46 -11.85 0.34
C ILE A 290 -6.26 -12.68 1.62
N ASN A 291 -5.11 -13.35 1.75
CA ASN A 291 -4.79 -14.19 2.90
C ASN A 291 -4.10 -13.44 4.05
N LEU A 292 -3.90 -12.11 3.96
CA LEU A 292 -3.33 -11.32 5.04
C LEU A 292 -4.44 -10.74 5.93
N ALA A 293 -4.24 -10.83 7.24
CA ALA A 293 -5.09 -10.21 8.26
C ALA A 293 -4.25 -9.50 9.33
N ILE A 294 -4.85 -8.51 10.00
CA ILE A 294 -4.18 -7.68 11.00
C ILE A 294 -4.71 -7.98 12.40
N PHE A 295 -3.80 -8.13 13.35
CA PHE A 295 -4.11 -8.38 14.75
C PHE A 295 -3.34 -7.42 15.65
N CYS A 296 -3.93 -7.04 16.78
CA CYS A 296 -3.14 -6.48 17.87
C CYS A 296 -2.37 -7.60 18.58
N GLU A 297 -1.42 -7.22 19.44
CA GLU A 297 -0.61 -8.17 20.21
C GLU A 297 -1.44 -9.24 20.96
N HIS A 298 -2.58 -8.86 21.53
CA HIS A 298 -3.42 -9.78 22.32
C HIS A 298 -4.14 -10.84 21.48
N HIS A 299 -4.54 -10.48 20.26
CA HIS A 299 -5.30 -11.36 19.35
C HIS A 299 -4.43 -11.98 18.27
N ASP A 300 -3.12 -11.76 18.31
CA ASP A 300 -2.21 -12.27 17.30
C ASP A 300 -2.10 -13.80 17.41
N PRO A 301 -2.58 -14.56 16.42
CA PRO A 301 -2.51 -16.02 16.46
C PRO A 301 -1.06 -16.55 16.44
N MET A 302 -0.08 -15.69 16.14
CA MET A 302 1.34 -16.03 16.14
C MET A 302 2.16 -15.44 17.29
N ALA A 303 1.55 -14.80 18.29
CA ALA A 303 2.29 -14.02 19.29
C ALA A 303 3.51 -14.76 19.87
N GLY A 304 3.34 -16.03 20.26
CA GLY A 304 4.40 -16.86 20.84
C GLY A 304 5.39 -17.49 19.85
N ARG A 305 5.23 -17.28 18.54
CA ARG A 305 5.95 -18.02 17.48
C ARG A 305 6.53 -17.15 16.38
N ARG A 306 6.15 -15.88 16.27
CA ARG A 306 6.60 -15.02 15.16
C ARG A 306 8.00 -14.42 15.32
N PHE A 307 8.54 -14.44 16.54
CA PHE A 307 9.78 -13.75 16.88
C PHE A 307 10.97 -14.71 16.87
N TYR A 308 11.94 -14.45 16.00
CA TYR A 308 13.14 -15.27 15.82
C TYR A 308 14.42 -14.43 15.91
N PRO A 309 15.58 -15.05 16.20
CA PRO A 309 16.86 -14.33 16.18
C PRO A 309 17.05 -13.54 14.89
N ALA A 310 17.44 -12.27 15.00
CA ALA A 310 17.57 -11.37 13.86
C ALA A 310 18.48 -11.94 12.75
N SER A 311 19.52 -12.70 13.10
CA SER A 311 20.41 -13.37 12.14
C SER A 311 19.69 -14.44 11.30
N ALA A 312 18.82 -15.24 11.92
CA ALA A 312 18.04 -16.26 11.22
C ALA A 312 17.04 -15.63 10.25
N VAL A 313 16.35 -14.57 10.70
CA VAL A 313 15.38 -13.86 9.87
C VAL A 313 16.07 -13.07 8.75
N ALA A 314 17.24 -12.48 9.00
CA ALA A 314 18.03 -11.83 7.97
C ALA A 314 18.48 -12.80 6.87
N LYS A 315 18.92 -14.01 7.25
CA LYS A 315 19.23 -15.07 6.29
C LYS A 315 18.01 -15.44 5.45
N LEU A 316 16.88 -15.73 6.11
CA LEU A 316 15.61 -16.06 5.45
C LEU A 316 15.19 -15.00 4.42
N TRP A 317 15.24 -13.72 4.81
CA TRP A 317 14.88 -12.60 3.94
C TRP A 317 15.92 -12.26 2.88
N GLY A 318 17.16 -12.72 3.04
CA GLY A 318 18.22 -12.62 2.03
C GLY A 318 18.15 -13.72 0.97
N GLU A 319 17.56 -14.87 1.30
CA GLU A 319 17.39 -16.01 0.37
C GLU A 319 16.18 -15.87 -0.56
N ARG A 320 15.34 -14.87 -0.34
CA ARG A 320 14.11 -14.69 -1.10
C ARG A 320 14.38 -14.49 -2.59
N ARG A 321 13.55 -15.14 -3.42
CA ARG A 321 13.51 -14.98 -4.86
C ARG A 321 12.24 -14.24 -5.28
#